data_AF-A0A2Z4UJ64-F1
#
_entry.id   AF-A0A2Z4UJ64-F1
#
_cell.length_a   1.000
_cell.length_b   1.000
_cell.length_c   1.000
_cell.angle_alpha   90.00
_cell.angle_beta   90.00
_cell.angle_gamma   90.00
#
_symmetry.space_group_name_H-M   'P 1'
#
loop_
_entity.id
_entity.type
_entity.pdbx_description
1 polymer ?
#
loop_
_entity_poly.entity_id
_entity_poly.type
_entity_poly.pdbx_seq_one_letter_code
_entity_poly.pdbx_strand_id
1 'polypeptide(L)'
;MIVSATARFGRMTLAIGLMSIWGLSTALAAADLSPAEIQAAEDDLKQAITLIEEQKYDEAIPIMLGIYNGDIGADSDTLNYLGFAHRKLGHNKDALRYYEEALELEPEHLGANEYLGELFIQTGELDKAATQLEILTKLCGSCEESEMLAEAISQAQAGETHSSLRW
;
A
#
# COMPACT_ATOMS: atom_id res chain seq x y z
N MET A 1 3.09 -80.37 9.83
CA MET A 1 1.84 -80.06 10.56
C MET A 1 1.22 -78.86 9.85
N ILE A 2 0.52 -79.00 8.72
CA ILE A 2 -0.93 -79.33 8.58
C ILE A 2 -1.75 -78.75 9.73
N VAL A 3 -2.50 -77.66 9.48
CA VAL A 3 -3.98 -77.64 9.40
C VAL A 3 -4.44 -76.31 8.80
N SER A 4 -5.23 -76.44 7.74
CA SER A 4 -6.04 -75.43 7.06
C SER A 4 -7.29 -75.11 7.89
N ALA A 5 -7.78 -73.87 7.82
CA ALA A 5 -9.18 -73.55 8.12
C ALA A 5 -9.68 -72.47 7.15
N THR A 6 -10.34 -72.92 6.11
CA THR A 6 -11.17 -72.15 5.18
C THR A 6 -12.57 -71.91 5.76
N ALA A 7 -13.11 -70.69 5.65
CA ALA A 7 -14.55 -70.42 5.60
C ALA A 7 -14.76 -69.12 4.80
N ARG A 8 -15.18 -69.16 3.53
CA ARG A 8 -16.50 -69.37 2.90
C ARG A 8 -17.14 -68.02 2.52
N PHE A 9 -17.36 -67.87 1.21
CA PHE A 9 -17.91 -66.73 0.50
C PHE A 9 -19.34 -66.36 0.91
N GLY A 10 -19.62 -65.05 0.98
CA GLY A 10 -20.94 -64.45 0.77
C GLY A 10 -20.82 -63.28 -0.20
N ARG A 11 -21.45 -63.36 -1.36
CA ARG A 11 -21.56 -62.28 -2.38
C ARG A 11 -22.76 -61.39 -2.02
N MET A 12 -22.65 -60.06 -2.08
CA MET A 12 -23.68 -59.23 -2.72
C MET A 12 -23.21 -57.77 -2.91
N THR A 13 -23.43 -57.30 -4.12
CA THR A 13 -23.22 -55.96 -4.67
C THR A 13 -24.11 -54.89 -4.01
N LEU A 14 -23.61 -53.67 -3.78
CA LEU A 14 -24.38 -52.46 -4.06
C LEU A 14 -23.50 -51.19 -4.26
N ALA A 15 -23.66 -50.66 -5.47
CA ALA A 15 -23.47 -49.30 -6.00
C ALA A 15 -22.95 -48.13 -5.15
N ILE A 16 -22.03 -47.39 -5.80
CA ILE A 16 -21.96 -45.93 -6.00
C ILE A 16 -21.90 -45.03 -4.76
N GLY A 17 -20.72 -44.45 -4.55
CA GLY A 17 -20.52 -43.24 -3.77
C GLY A 17 -19.25 -42.52 -4.25
N LEU A 18 -19.32 -41.89 -5.43
CA LEU A 18 -18.35 -40.87 -5.84
C LEU A 18 -18.53 -39.65 -4.94
N MET A 19 -17.68 -39.48 -3.93
CA MET A 19 -17.40 -38.16 -3.37
C MET A 19 -15.90 -38.07 -3.09
N SER A 20 -15.20 -37.72 -4.15
CA SER A 20 -13.85 -37.23 -4.12
C SER A 20 -13.83 -35.90 -3.36
N ILE A 21 -13.43 -35.94 -2.09
CA ILE A 21 -13.03 -34.73 -1.37
C ILE A 21 -11.61 -34.42 -1.82
N TRP A 22 -11.51 -33.71 -2.94
CA TRP A 22 -10.27 -33.05 -3.33
C TRP A 22 -9.96 -31.97 -2.31
N GLY A 23 -8.66 -31.84 -2.02
CA GLY A 23 -8.10 -31.12 -0.89
C GLY A 23 -8.78 -29.79 -0.63
N LEU A 24 -9.19 -29.61 0.63
CA LEU A 24 -9.29 -28.31 1.22
C LEU A 24 -7.86 -27.76 1.24
N SER A 25 -7.44 -27.09 0.16
CA SER A 25 -6.30 -26.18 0.22
C SER A 25 -6.68 -25.13 1.25
N THR A 26 -6.16 -25.29 2.46
CA THR A 26 -6.17 -24.22 3.44
C THR A 26 -5.25 -23.15 2.89
N ALA A 27 -5.83 -22.25 2.10
CA ALA A 27 -5.22 -20.96 1.84
C ALA A 27 -4.87 -20.36 3.20
N LEU A 28 -3.65 -19.86 3.27
CA LEU A 28 -3.04 -19.09 4.34
C LEU A 28 -4.09 -18.37 5.19
N ALA A 29 -4.02 -18.54 6.51
CA ALA A 29 -4.87 -17.80 7.45
C ALA A 29 -4.59 -16.29 7.29
N ALA A 30 -5.35 -15.64 6.43
CA ALA A 30 -5.70 -14.24 6.58
C ALA A 30 -6.43 -14.12 7.93
N ALA A 31 -6.22 -13.01 8.64
CA ALA A 31 -6.83 -12.74 9.93
C ALA A 31 -8.33 -13.13 9.97
N ASP A 32 -8.83 -13.57 11.15
CA ASP A 32 -10.25 -13.89 11.42
C ASP A 32 -11.16 -12.65 11.34
N LEU A 33 -10.97 -11.80 10.34
CA LEU A 33 -11.76 -10.60 10.10
C LEU A 33 -13.10 -10.98 9.49
N SER A 34 -14.15 -10.47 10.09
CA SER A 34 -15.50 -10.54 9.55
C SER A 34 -15.65 -9.64 8.32
N PRO A 35 -16.56 -9.97 7.39
CA PRO A 35 -16.87 -9.10 6.26
C PRO A 35 -17.30 -7.68 6.68
N ALA A 36 -17.86 -7.53 7.89
CA ALA A 36 -18.25 -6.23 8.43
C ALA A 36 -17.05 -5.36 8.83
N GLU A 37 -15.98 -5.97 9.37
CA GLU A 37 -14.74 -5.26 9.72
C GLU A 37 -14.00 -4.78 8.47
N ILE A 38 -13.94 -5.64 7.44
CA ILE A 38 -13.37 -5.26 6.13
C ILE A 38 -14.17 -4.09 5.53
N GLN A 39 -15.50 -4.20 5.51
CA GLN A 39 -16.34 -3.13 4.95
C GLN A 39 -16.19 -1.82 5.71
N ALA A 40 -16.10 -1.87 7.05
CA ALA A 40 -15.90 -0.68 7.86
C ALA A 40 -14.59 0.03 7.53
N ALA A 41 -13.49 -0.71 7.35
CA ALA A 41 -12.22 -0.11 6.96
C ALA A 41 -12.24 0.46 5.52
N GLU A 42 -12.93 -0.19 4.59
CA GLU A 42 -13.14 0.36 3.24
C GLU A 42 -13.93 1.69 3.28
N ASP A 43 -14.96 1.76 4.11
CA ASP A 43 -15.77 2.96 4.30
C ASP A 43 -14.95 4.08 4.95
N ASP A 44 -14.15 3.76 5.97
CA ASP A 44 -13.23 4.68 6.63
C ASP A 44 -12.16 5.20 5.65
N LEU A 45 -11.57 4.33 4.83
CA LEU A 45 -10.58 4.71 3.82
C LEU A 45 -11.19 5.68 2.81
N LYS A 46 -12.39 5.35 2.31
CA LYS A 46 -13.11 6.21 1.38
C LYS A 46 -13.42 7.58 1.99
N GLN A 47 -13.87 7.61 3.24
CA GLN A 47 -14.13 8.86 3.95
C GLN A 47 -12.85 9.69 4.08
N ALA A 48 -11.74 9.07 4.47
CA ALA A 48 -10.47 9.76 4.64
C ALA A 48 -9.94 10.32 3.31
N ILE A 49 -10.07 9.59 2.20
CA ILE A 49 -9.70 10.07 0.86
C ILE A 49 -10.55 11.29 0.47
N THR A 50 -11.87 11.26 0.68
CA THR A 50 -12.73 12.43 0.42
C THR A 50 -12.29 13.65 1.23
N LEU A 51 -11.90 13.47 2.50
CA LEU A 51 -11.38 14.57 3.32
C LEU A 51 -10.05 15.11 2.78
N ILE A 52 -9.16 14.24 2.26
CA ILE A 52 -7.91 14.65 1.59
C ILE A 52 -8.19 15.47 0.34
N GLU A 53 -9.14 15.05 -0.49
CA GLU A 53 -9.58 15.79 -1.70
C GLU A 53 -10.16 17.16 -1.34
N GLU A 54 -10.88 17.25 -0.22
CA GLU A 54 -11.38 18.50 0.37
C GLU A 54 -10.30 19.32 1.11
N GLN A 55 -9.04 18.86 1.13
CA GLN A 55 -7.91 19.45 1.83
C GLN A 55 -8.07 19.55 3.36
N LYS A 56 -8.97 18.74 3.93
CA LYS A 56 -9.21 18.62 5.37
C LYS A 56 -8.28 17.58 5.99
N TYR A 57 -6.98 17.83 5.88
CA TYR A 57 -5.94 16.87 6.31
C TYR A 57 -6.01 16.53 7.80
N ASP A 58 -6.28 17.53 8.65
CA ASP A 58 -6.42 17.33 10.10
C ASP A 58 -7.59 16.40 10.47
N GLU A 59 -8.65 16.36 9.64
CA GLU A 59 -9.79 15.45 9.83
C GLU A 59 -9.52 14.07 9.23
N ALA A 60 -8.75 13.98 8.13
CA ALA A 60 -8.43 12.72 7.46
C ALA A 60 -7.44 11.85 8.26
N ILE A 61 -6.39 12.47 8.81
CA ILE A 61 -5.32 11.78 9.54
C ILE A 61 -5.83 10.85 10.65
N PRO A 62 -6.70 11.28 11.59
CA PRO A 62 -7.15 10.38 12.66
C PRO A 62 -7.89 9.14 12.14
N ILE A 63 -8.61 9.24 11.02
CA ILE A 63 -9.29 8.10 10.39
C ILE A 63 -8.24 7.15 9.81
N MET A 64 -7.28 7.67 9.05
CA MET A 64 -6.21 6.85 8.47
C MET A 64 -5.32 6.20 9.53
N LEU A 65 -5.06 6.89 10.64
CA LEU A 65 -4.36 6.28 11.79
C LEU A 65 -5.18 5.17 12.44
N GLY A 66 -6.51 5.27 12.43
CA GLY A 66 -7.40 4.19 12.88
C GLY A 66 -7.21 2.93 12.02
N ILE A 67 -7.15 3.08 10.70
CA ILE A 67 -6.89 2.00 9.75
C ILE A 67 -5.49 1.42 9.97
N TYR A 68 -4.46 2.28 9.99
CA TYR A 68 -3.07 1.89 10.16
C TYR A 68 -2.81 1.10 11.45
N ASN A 69 -3.42 1.50 12.56
CA ASN A 69 -3.25 0.84 13.86
C ASN A 69 -4.23 -0.34 14.08
N GLY A 70 -5.14 -0.58 13.15
CA GLY A 70 -6.17 -1.61 13.25
C GLY A 70 -5.69 -3.00 12.82
N ASP A 71 -6.55 -4.01 13.00
CA ASP A 71 -6.24 -5.41 12.71
C ASP A 71 -6.05 -5.70 11.21
N ILE A 72 -6.60 -4.83 10.35
CA ILE A 72 -6.41 -4.90 8.89
C ILE A 72 -5.00 -4.45 8.49
N GLY A 73 -4.36 -3.59 9.29
CA GLY A 73 -3.09 -2.95 8.97
C GLY A 73 -3.21 -1.94 7.82
N ALA A 74 -2.11 -1.24 7.54
CA ALA A 74 -2.03 -0.37 6.36
C ALA A 74 -1.29 -1.04 5.21
N ASP A 75 -1.82 -0.85 4.01
CA ASP A 75 -1.11 -1.05 2.76
C ASP A 75 -0.29 0.19 2.38
N SER A 76 0.50 0.07 1.32
CA SER A 76 1.34 1.13 0.78
C SER A 76 0.53 2.37 0.38
N ASP A 77 -0.69 2.20 -0.15
CA ASP A 77 -1.60 3.29 -0.51
C ASP A 77 -2.03 4.10 0.72
N THR A 78 -2.45 3.43 1.79
CA THR A 78 -2.85 4.06 3.05
C THR A 78 -1.68 4.84 3.67
N LEU A 79 -0.49 4.25 3.66
CA LEU A 79 0.74 4.91 4.13
C LEU A 79 1.10 6.12 3.26
N ASN A 80 0.95 6.00 1.94
CA ASN A 80 1.16 7.11 1.01
C ASN A 80 0.21 8.27 1.29
N TYR A 81 -1.08 8.01 1.55
CA TYR A 81 -2.04 9.05 1.92
C TYR A 81 -1.75 9.70 3.28
N LEU A 82 -1.32 8.93 4.28
CA LEU A 82 -0.84 9.48 5.56
C LEU A 82 0.34 10.42 5.32
N GLY A 83 1.34 9.98 4.54
CA GLY A 83 2.47 10.79 4.15
C GLY A 83 2.03 12.10 3.46
N PHE A 84 1.09 12.00 2.52
CA PHE A 84 0.53 13.14 1.79
C PHE A 84 -0.14 14.14 2.72
N ALA A 85 -1.04 13.70 3.59
CA ALA A 85 -1.74 14.58 4.52
C ALA A 85 -0.76 15.28 5.47
N HIS A 86 0.22 14.54 6.03
CA HIS A 86 1.25 15.11 6.89
C HIS A 86 2.14 16.13 6.15
N ARG A 87 2.54 15.87 4.91
CA ARG A 87 3.34 16.81 4.10
C ARG A 87 2.59 18.11 3.85
N LYS A 88 1.30 18.03 3.51
CA LYS A 88 0.45 19.21 3.28
C LYS A 88 0.27 20.08 4.51
N LEU A 89 0.32 19.49 5.71
CA LEU A 89 0.33 20.21 6.99
C LEU A 89 1.72 20.72 7.42
N GLY A 90 2.78 20.39 6.68
CA GLY A 90 4.16 20.72 7.05
C GLY A 90 4.74 19.84 8.15
N HIS A 91 4.08 18.73 8.49
CA HIS A 91 4.58 17.70 9.40
C HIS A 91 5.62 16.80 8.71
N ASN A 92 6.71 17.41 8.24
CA ASN A 92 7.67 16.79 7.32
C ASN A 92 8.29 15.49 7.86
N LYS A 93 8.49 15.38 9.18
CA LYS A 93 9.06 14.17 9.80
C LYS A 93 8.13 12.96 9.72
N ASP A 94 6.84 13.20 9.98
CA ASP A 94 5.83 12.14 9.88
C ASP A 94 5.59 11.77 8.43
N ALA A 95 5.57 12.77 7.53
CA ALA A 95 5.47 12.53 6.10
C ALA A 95 6.60 11.62 5.59
N LEU A 96 7.85 11.94 5.93
CA LEU A 96 9.02 11.14 5.56
C LEU A 96 8.86 9.69 6.03
N ARG A 97 8.53 9.51 7.32
CA ARG A 97 8.36 8.18 7.91
C ARG A 97 7.31 7.36 7.17
N TYR A 98 6.14 7.93 6.90
CA TYR A 98 5.06 7.19 6.24
C TYR A 98 5.38 6.87 4.77
N TYR A 99 6.05 7.75 4.05
CA TYR A 99 6.52 7.42 2.69
C TYR A 99 7.59 6.34 2.71
N GLU A 100 8.53 6.38 3.65
CA GLU A 100 9.54 5.32 3.82
C GLU A 100 8.88 3.98 4.16
N GLU A 101 7.92 3.94 5.09
CA GLU A 101 7.14 2.74 5.40
C GLU A 101 6.37 2.23 4.16
N ALA A 102 5.76 3.12 3.36
CA ALA A 102 5.06 2.73 2.13
C ALA A 102 6.02 2.06 1.12
N LEU A 103 7.22 2.62 0.96
CA LEU A 103 8.24 2.13 0.03
C LEU A 103 8.98 0.89 0.57
N GLU A 104 8.96 0.65 1.88
CA GLU A 104 9.40 -0.63 2.45
C GLU A 104 8.43 -1.77 2.10
N LEU A 105 7.12 -1.49 2.05
CA LEU A 105 6.10 -2.46 1.63
C LEU A 105 6.09 -2.66 0.12
N GLU A 106 6.13 -1.57 -0.64
CA GLU A 106 6.10 -1.58 -2.10
C GLU A 106 7.10 -0.58 -2.67
N PRO A 107 8.34 -1.01 -2.96
CA PRO A 107 9.39 -0.13 -3.47
C PRO A 107 9.04 0.55 -4.81
N GLU A 108 8.17 -0.08 -5.61
CA GLU A 108 7.76 0.40 -6.94
C GLU A 108 6.50 1.29 -6.91
N HIS A 109 5.98 1.62 -5.72
CA HIS A 109 4.77 2.43 -5.59
C HIS A 109 5.01 3.84 -6.15
N LEU A 110 4.35 4.17 -7.25
CA LEU A 110 4.60 5.40 -8.01
C LEU A 110 4.27 6.65 -7.18
N GLY A 111 3.07 6.71 -6.59
CA GLY A 111 2.65 7.87 -5.77
C GLY A 111 3.55 8.15 -4.57
N ALA A 112 4.02 7.12 -3.85
CA ALA A 112 4.93 7.28 -2.73
C ALA A 112 6.32 7.80 -3.16
N ASN A 113 6.86 7.31 -4.29
CA ASN A 113 8.11 7.83 -4.86
C ASN A 113 7.95 9.30 -5.29
N GLU A 114 6.83 9.65 -5.95
CA GLU A 114 6.52 11.03 -6.35
C GLU A 114 6.44 11.96 -5.13
N TYR A 115 5.58 11.63 -4.17
CA TYR A 115 5.32 12.51 -3.04
C TYR A 115 6.48 12.59 -2.05
N LEU A 116 7.31 11.56 -1.95
CA LEU A 116 8.58 11.65 -1.25
C LEU A 116 9.54 12.61 -1.98
N GLY A 117 9.57 12.58 -3.31
CA GLY A 117 10.27 13.57 -4.12
C GLY A 117 9.79 15.00 -3.83
N GLU A 118 8.48 15.23 -3.79
CA GLU A 118 7.92 16.54 -3.43
C GLU A 118 8.23 16.95 -1.99
N LEU A 119 8.29 16.01 -1.04
CA LEU A 119 8.73 16.29 0.33
C LEU A 119 10.19 16.75 0.36
N PHE A 120 11.06 16.14 -0.45
CA PHE A 120 12.44 16.58 -0.59
C PHE A 120 12.54 17.98 -1.19
N ILE A 121 11.70 18.33 -2.16
CA ILE A 121 11.61 19.71 -2.64
C ILE A 121 11.20 20.67 -1.51
N GLN A 122 10.14 20.34 -0.75
CA GLN A 122 9.63 21.14 0.36
C GLN A 122 10.67 21.34 1.48
N THR A 123 11.62 20.43 1.62
CA THR A 123 12.70 20.48 2.62
C THR A 123 14.03 20.99 2.08
N GLY A 124 14.10 21.35 0.79
CA GLY A 124 15.30 21.89 0.13
C GLY A 124 16.33 20.83 -0.27
N GLU A 125 15.96 19.55 -0.28
CA GLU A 125 16.82 18.41 -0.60
C GLU A 125 16.69 18.00 -2.08
N LEU A 126 16.91 18.95 -3.00
CA LEU A 126 16.68 18.75 -4.44
C LEU A 126 17.44 17.56 -5.05
N ASP A 127 18.62 17.23 -4.55
CA ASP A 127 19.38 16.04 -5.00
C ASP A 127 18.63 14.74 -4.72
N LYS A 128 17.93 14.66 -3.59
CA LYS A 128 17.10 13.50 -3.24
C LYS A 128 15.82 13.46 -4.06
N ALA A 129 15.20 14.62 -4.34
CA ALA A 129 14.06 14.69 -5.26
C ALA A 129 14.44 14.18 -6.67
N ALA A 130 15.61 14.58 -7.18
CA ALA A 130 16.12 14.07 -8.46
C ALA A 130 16.35 12.55 -8.43
N THR A 131 16.81 12.00 -7.30
CA THR A 131 16.93 10.54 -7.13
C THR A 131 15.57 9.84 -7.23
N GLN A 132 14.52 10.40 -6.64
CA GLN A 132 13.15 9.85 -6.77
C GLN A 132 12.64 9.93 -8.21
N LEU A 133 12.93 11.02 -8.92
CA LEU A 133 12.59 11.13 -10.34
C LEU A 133 13.32 10.08 -11.20
N GLU A 134 14.58 9.79 -10.91
CA GLU A 134 15.31 8.71 -11.58
C GLU A 134 14.67 7.33 -11.33
N ILE A 135 14.17 7.08 -10.13
CA ILE A 135 13.45 5.85 -9.79
C ILE A 135 12.17 5.78 -10.63
N LEU A 136 11.31 6.79 -10.58
CA LEU A 136 10.07 6.84 -11.37
C LEU A 136 10.33 6.67 -12.87
N THR A 137 11.34 7.35 -13.41
CA THR A 137 11.71 7.23 -14.83
C THR A 137 12.14 5.80 -15.19
N LYS A 138 12.79 5.06 -14.28
CA LYS A 138 13.14 3.65 -14.50
C LYS A 138 11.93 2.73 -14.41
N LEU A 139 10.99 3.02 -13.51
CA LEU A 139 9.79 2.20 -13.28
C LEU A 139 8.78 2.34 -14.43
N CYS A 140 8.48 3.58 -14.83
CA CYS A 140 7.39 3.87 -15.76
C CYS A 140 7.81 4.62 -17.03
N GLY A 141 9.02 5.20 -17.08
CA GLY A 141 9.41 6.13 -18.14
C GLY A 141 8.72 7.49 -17.98
N SER A 142 7.92 7.89 -18.97
CA SER A 142 7.07 9.08 -18.91
C SER A 142 5.68 8.64 -18.45
N CYS A 143 5.40 8.84 -17.17
CA CYS A 143 4.09 8.65 -16.57
C CYS A 143 3.70 9.92 -15.81
N GLU A 144 2.46 9.98 -15.33
CA GLU A 144 1.93 11.15 -14.64
C GLU A 144 2.85 11.56 -13.47
N GLU A 145 3.25 10.60 -12.64
CA GLU A 145 4.09 10.79 -11.47
C GLU A 145 5.50 11.31 -11.82
N SER A 146 6.14 10.75 -12.86
CA SER A 146 7.47 11.21 -13.27
C SER A 146 7.43 12.59 -13.90
N GLU A 147 6.37 12.91 -14.66
CA GLU A 147 6.17 14.23 -15.26
C GLU A 147 5.86 15.29 -14.19
N MET A 148 4.98 15.00 -13.24
CA MET A 148 4.65 15.89 -12.12
C MET A 148 5.89 16.21 -11.27
N LEU A 149 6.66 15.20 -10.87
CA LEU A 149 7.86 15.43 -10.07
C LEU A 149 8.93 16.20 -10.86
N ALA A 150 9.11 15.91 -12.16
CA ALA A 150 10.05 16.65 -13.00
C ALA A 150 9.68 18.13 -13.12
N GLU A 151 8.39 18.44 -13.28
CA GLU A 151 7.89 19.81 -13.28
C GLU A 151 8.14 20.49 -11.94
N ALA A 152 7.82 19.83 -10.81
CA ALA A 152 8.03 20.37 -9.48
C ALA A 152 9.51 20.71 -9.20
N ILE A 153 10.44 19.84 -9.60
CA ILE A 153 11.89 20.08 -9.48
C ILE A 153 12.30 21.31 -10.30
N SER A 154 11.84 21.40 -11.55
CA SER A 154 12.14 22.53 -12.44
C SER A 154 11.66 23.86 -11.85
N GLN A 155 10.44 23.89 -11.32
CA GLN A 155 9.87 25.08 -10.67
C GLN A 155 10.67 25.49 -9.42
N ALA A 156 11.08 24.52 -8.60
CA ALA A 156 11.89 24.79 -7.40
C ALA A 156 13.25 25.41 -7.76
N GLN A 157 13.95 24.86 -8.77
CA GLN A 157 15.22 25.39 -9.27
C GLN A 157 15.08 26.80 -9.87
N ALA A 158 13.97 27.08 -10.55
CA ALA A 158 13.67 28.43 -11.05
C ALA A 158 13.48 29.43 -9.90
N GLY A 159 12.84 29.01 -8.80
CA GLY A 159 12.71 29.82 -7.58
C GLY A 159 14.05 30.15 -6.91
N GLU A 160 14.95 29.18 -6.81
CA GLU A 160 16.30 29.37 -6.24
C GLU A 160 17.19 30.28 -7.10
N THR A 161 17.10 30.14 -8.43
CA THR A 161 17.88 30.95 -9.37
C THR A 161 17.44 32.41 -9.39
N HIS A 162 16.16 32.71 -9.11
CA HIS A 162 15.70 34.08 -8.93
C HIS A 162 16.03 34.68 -7.56
N SER A 163 16.06 33.88 -6.48
CA SER A 163 16.40 34.37 -5.14
C SER A 163 17.90 34.67 -4.96
N SER A 164 18.77 34.03 -5.74
CA SER A 164 20.24 34.14 -5.62
C SER A 164 20.86 35.33 -6.37
N LEU A 165 20.08 36.10 -7.16
CA LEU A 165 20.56 37.27 -7.91
C LEU A 165 20.27 38.63 -7.25
N ARG A 166 20.08 38.66 -5.92
CA ARG A 166 19.85 39.90 -5.18
C ARG A 166 21.20 40.57 -4.87
N TRP A 167 21.62 41.51 -5.73
CA TRP A 167 22.72 42.47 -5.47
C TRP A 167 22.30 43.52 -4.45
#